data_AF-A0A7W8CQV5-F1
#
_entry.id   AF-A0A7W8CQV5-F1
#
_cell.length_a   1.000
_cell.length_b   1.000
_cell.length_c   1.000
_cell.angle_alpha   90.00
_cell.angle_beta   90.00
_cell.angle_gamma   90.00
#
_symmetry.space_group_name_H-M   'P 1'
#
loop_
_entity.id
_entity.type
_entity.pdbx_description
1 polymer ?
#
loop_
_entity_poly.entity_id
_entity_poly.type
_entity_poly.pdbx_seq_one_letter_code
_entity_poly.pdbx_strand_id
1 'polypeptide(L)' 'MMGPGWGMGMGGGFWVLIILIVIVGFGIYYFLKTNNNNDVNRSQKNSNTDAMEIAEKRFAKGEISTGEFEEIKRNLL' A
#
# COMPACT_ATOMS: atom_id res chain seq x y z
N MET A 1 30.31 43.37 2.64
CA MET A 1 29.22 43.17 1.66
C MET A 1 28.22 42.20 2.28
N MET A 2 26.93 42.52 2.16
CA MET A 2 25.83 42.06 3.02
C MET A 2 25.76 40.54 3.20
N GLY A 3 25.81 40.06 4.44
CA GLY A 3 25.34 38.72 4.79
C GLY A 3 23.82 38.64 4.62
N PRO A 4 23.26 37.47 4.30
CA PRO A 4 21.82 37.31 4.19
C PRO A 4 21.20 37.49 5.57
N GLY A 5 20.81 38.72 5.87
CA GLY A 5 19.96 39.06 6.99
C GLY A 5 18.64 38.34 6.81
N TRP A 6 18.49 37.20 7.47
CA TRP A 6 17.21 36.56 7.74
C TRP A 6 16.42 37.49 8.64
N GLY A 7 15.81 38.50 8.01
CA GLY A 7 14.98 39.51 8.64
C GLY A 7 13.74 38.88 9.25
N MET A 8 13.82 38.63 10.56
CA MET A 8 12.95 39.21 11.57
C MET A 8 11.54 39.63 11.07
N GLY A 9 10.58 38.76 11.32
CA GLY A 9 9.18 39.12 11.41
C GLY A 9 8.50 38.08 12.28
N MET A 10 7.87 38.52 13.37
CA MET A 10 7.09 37.71 14.32
C MET A 10 5.79 37.13 13.70
N GLY A 11 5.88 36.78 12.41
CA GLY A 11 4.85 36.26 11.53
C GLY A 11 5.46 35.55 10.30
N GLY A 12 6.65 35.94 9.84
CA GLY A 12 7.35 35.28 8.73
C GLY A 12 7.85 33.88 9.07
N GLY A 13 8.38 33.68 10.28
CA GLY A 13 8.81 32.35 10.74
C GLY A 13 7.64 31.36 10.93
N PHE A 14 6.46 31.87 11.32
CA PHE A 14 5.26 31.06 11.50
C PHE A 14 4.70 30.56 10.15
N TRP A 15 4.65 31.43 9.15
CA TRP A 15 4.26 31.05 7.79
C TRP A 15 5.22 30.04 7.15
N VAL A 16 6.52 30.20 7.38
CA VAL A 16 7.53 29.23 6.90
C VAL A 16 7.36 27.88 7.60
N LEU A 17 7.09 27.86 8.91
CA LEU A 17 6.81 26.62 9.65
C LEU A 17 5.57 25.90 9.13
N ILE A 18 4.48 26.63 8.86
CA ILE A 18 3.25 26.06 8.30
C ILE A 18 3.52 25.42 6.93
N ILE A 19 4.20 26.13 6.04
CA ILE A 19 4.54 25.62 4.70
C ILE A 19 5.36 24.34 4.80
N LEU A 20 6.33 24.30 5.72
CA LEU A 20 7.17 23.13 5.93
C LEU A 20 6.36 21.93 6.45
N ILE A 21 5.44 22.15 7.40
CA ILE A 21 4.53 21.10 7.91
C ILE A 21 3.63 20.57 6.79
N VAL A 22 3.09 21.45 5.93
CA VAL A 22 2.24 21.04 4.80
C VAL A 22 3.02 20.19 3.81
N ILE A 23 4.24 20.57 3.44
CA ILE A 23 5.09 19.81 2.51
C ILE A 23 5.42 18.42 3.08
N VAL A 24 5.85 18.37 4.35
CA VAL A 24 6.18 17.10 5.01
C VAL A 24 4.95 16.22 5.18
N GLY A 25 3.82 16.80 5.61
CA GLY A 25 2.55 16.11 5.76
C GLY A 25 2.02 15.55 4.45
N PHE A 26 2.14 16.29 3.34
CA PHE A 26 1.73 15.83 2.02
C PHE A 26 2.63 14.70 1.51
N GLY A 27 3.95 14.78 1.76
CA GLY A 27 4.89 13.70 1.46
C GLY A 27 4.55 12.41 2.20
N ILE A 28 4.27 12.50 3.51
CA ILE A 28 3.85 11.36 4.33
C ILE A 28 2.49 10.82 3.87
N TYR A 29 1.51 11.68 3.58
CA TYR A 29 0.21 11.27 3.07
C TYR A 29 0.32 10.52 1.74
N TYR A 30 1.13 11.01 0.80
CA TYR A 30 1.33 10.36 -0.49
C TYR A 30 2.05 9.01 -0.32
N PHE A 31 3.08 8.96 0.54
CA PHE A 31 3.82 7.73 0.83
C PHE A 31 2.95 6.67 1.54
N LEU A 32 2.18 7.07 2.55
CA LEU A 32 1.22 6.19 3.24
C LEU A 32 0.08 5.75 2.32
N LYS A 33 -0.39 6.60 1.41
CA LYS A 33 -1.42 6.24 0.43
C LYS A 33 -0.89 5.24 -0.60
N THR A 34 0.35 5.39 -1.03
CA THR A 34 1.01 4.44 -1.94
C THR A 34 1.29 3.09 -1.25
N ASN A 35 1.67 3.09 0.03
CA ASN A 35 1.90 1.85 0.77
C ASN A 35 0.60 1.15 1.21
N ASN A 36 -0.43 1.90 1.62
CA ASN A 36 -1.71 1.29 2.01
C ASN A 36 -2.47 0.73 0.80
N ASN A 37 -2.28 1.25 -0.40
CA ASN A 37 -2.96 0.69 -1.58
C ASN A 37 -2.45 -0.70 -2.00
N ASN A 38 -1.35 -1.19 -1.44
CA ASN A 38 -0.82 -2.51 -1.80
C ASN A 38 -1.23 -3.64 -0.87
N ASP A 39 -1.76 -3.37 0.34
CA ASP A 39 -2.07 -4.46 1.28
C ASP A 39 -3.42 -4.36 2.04
N VAL A 40 -4.19 -3.26 1.97
CA VAL A 40 -5.56 -3.23 2.57
C VAL A 40 -6.69 -3.63 1.62
N ASN A 41 -6.38 -4.00 0.37
CA ASN A 41 -7.37 -4.53 -0.59
C ASN A 41 -7.22 -6.04 -0.87
N ARG A 42 -6.51 -6.81 -0.04
CA ARG A 42 -6.49 -8.28 -0.14
C ARG A 42 -7.53 -9.00 0.71
N SER A 43 -8.30 -8.31 1.56
CA SER A 43 -9.38 -8.97 2.31
C SER A 43 -10.73 -8.99 1.61
N GLN A 44 -10.84 -8.46 0.39
CA GLN A 44 -12.10 -8.45 -0.36
C GLN A 44 -11.95 -8.72 -1.86
N LYS A 45 -10.83 -9.30 -2.30
CA LYS A 45 -10.71 -9.82 -3.67
C LYS A 45 -11.13 -11.28 -3.64
N ASN A 46 -12.44 -11.50 -3.72
CA ASN A 46 -13.09 -12.80 -3.98
C ASN A 46 -12.45 -14.00 -3.25
N SER A 47 -13.05 -14.46 -2.16
CA SER A 47 -12.71 -15.75 -1.53
C SER A 47 -12.53 -16.91 -2.52
N ASN A 48 -13.25 -16.89 -3.66
CA ASN A 48 -13.07 -17.84 -4.77
C ASN A 48 -11.72 -17.70 -5.51
N THR A 49 -11.21 -16.47 -5.73
CA THR A 49 -9.89 -16.29 -6.34
C THR A 49 -8.77 -16.73 -5.41
N ASP A 50 -8.93 -16.48 -4.10
CA ASP A 50 -7.97 -16.95 -3.09
C ASP A 50 -7.95 -18.48 -3.01
N ALA A 51 -9.12 -19.13 -3.02
CA ALA A 51 -9.22 -20.59 -2.98
C ALA A 51 -8.58 -21.26 -4.21
N MET A 52 -8.77 -20.68 -5.40
CA MET A 52 -8.14 -21.17 -6.64
C MET A 52 -6.60 -21.03 -6.59
N GLU A 53 -6.10 -19.87 -6.14
CA GLU A 53 -4.66 -19.61 -6.03
C GLU A 53 -3.99 -20.53 -4.99
N ILE A 54 -4.68 -20.83 -3.88
CA ILE A 54 -4.20 -21.79 -2.88
C ILE A 54 -4.14 -23.21 -3.47
N ALA A 55 -5.16 -23.63 -4.21
CA ALA A 55 -5.18 -24.96 -4.84
C ALA A 55 -4.05 -25.11 -5.87
N GLU A 56 -3.81 -24.10 -6.70
CA GLU A 56 -2.73 -24.10 -7.69
C GLU A 56 -1.34 -24.19 -7.03
N LYS A 57 -1.11 -23.43 -5.95
CA LYS A 57 0.15 -23.49 -5.19
C LYS A 57 0.41 -24.87 -4.59
N ARG A 58 -0.61 -25.54 -4.05
CA ARG A 58 -0.47 -26.89 -3.47
C ARG A 58 -0.24 -27.94 -4.55
N PHE A 59 -0.90 -27.80 -5.69
CA PHE A 59 -0.68 -28.67 -6.85
C PHE A 59 0.76 -28.55 -7.37
N ALA A 60 1.27 -27.32 -7.52
CA ALA A 60 2.65 -27.07 -7.95
C ALA A 60 3.71 -27.63 -6.97
N LYS A 61 3.39 -27.68 -5.67
CA LYS A 61 4.23 -28.32 -4.65
C LYS A 61 4.11 -29.85 -4.64
N GLY A 62 3.15 -30.42 -5.35
CA GLY A 62 2.84 -31.86 -5.30
C GLY A 62 2.17 -32.29 -4.00
N GLU A 63 1.59 -31.35 -3.24
CA GLU A 63 0.85 -31.64 -2.00
C GLU A 63 -0.55 -32.22 -2.27
N ILE A 64 -1.09 -31.99 -3.47
CA ILE A 64 -2.37 -32.54 -3.94
C ILE A 64 -2.20 -33.14 -5.33
N SER A 65 -3.00 -34.16 -5.63
CA SER A 65 -3.05 -34.80 -6.95
C SER A 65 -3.82 -33.96 -7.97
N THR A 66 -3.65 -34.29 -9.26
CA THR A 66 -4.42 -33.67 -10.35
C THR A 66 -5.93 -33.82 -10.17
N GLY A 67 -6.40 -34.97 -9.67
CA GLY A 67 -7.83 -35.23 -9.44
C GLY A 67 -8.42 -34.32 -8.37
N GLU A 68 -7.71 -34.15 -7.25
CA GLU A 68 -8.12 -33.25 -6.16
C GLU A 68 -8.13 -31.79 -6.61
N PHE A 69 -7.13 -31.37 -7.40
CA PHE A 69 -7.10 -30.02 -7.97
C PHE A 69 -8.31 -29.76 -8.88
N GLU A 70 -8.68 -30.71 -9.75
CA GLU A 70 -9.84 -30.56 -10.61
C GLU A 70 -11.16 -30.51 -9.85
N GLU A 71 -11.30 -31.29 -8.77
CA GLU A 71 -12.49 -31.27 -7.93
C GLU A 71 -12.67 -29.91 -7.24
N ILE A 72 -11.58 -29.36 -6.69
CA ILE A 72 -11.60 -28.01 -6.12
C ILE A 72 -11.95 -26.97 -7.19
N LYS A 73 -11.36 -27.08 -8.38
CA LYS A 73 -11.64 -26.18 -9.50
C LYS A 73 -13.11 -26.22 -9.94
N ARG A 74 -13.72 -27.41 -9.97
CA ARG A 74 -15.16 -27.60 -10.29
C ARG A 74 -16.08 -27.06 -9.22
N ASN A 75 -15.70 -27.15 -7.94
CA ASN A 75 -16.51 -26.66 -6.82
C ASN A 75 -16.43 -25.13 -6.65
N LEU A 76 -15.38 -24.48 -7.15
CA LEU A 76 -15.17 -23.03 -7.05
C LEU A 76 -15.73 -22.22 -8.24
N LEU A 77 -16.14 -22.89 -9.32
CA LEU A 77 -16.75 -22.32 -10.52
C LEU A 77 -18.28 -22.34 -10.43
#